data_AF-A0A2V6V1M0-F1
#
_entry.id   AF-A0A2V6V1M0-F1
#
_cell.length_a   1.000
_cell.length_b   1.000
_cell.length_c   1.000
_cell.angle_alpha   90.00
_cell.angle_beta   90.00
_cell.angle_gamma   90.00
#
_symmetry.space_group_name_H-M   'P 1'
#
loop_
_entity.id
_entity.type
_entity.pdbx_description
1 polymer ?
#
loop_
_entity_poly.entity_id
_entity_poly.type
_entity_poly.pdbx_seq_one_letter_code
_entity_poly.pdbx_strand_id
1 'polypeptide(L)'
;MDLVIWVVVLVAAIVIPAGALTLKLRPRPGAQIVLAIAYLRALRTTNDKKESLRRALTVLRNRPLFADLRDEDITFLAELFEDCRHPQVALGQVVHLAESRRSPRRLQDHDSLRAFVAGARKEGA
;
A
#
# COMPACT_ATOMS: atom_id res chain seq x y z
N MET A 1 -27.37 30.24 34.30
CA MET A 1 -27.30 29.29 33.16
C MET A 1 -26.14 29.67 32.25
N ASP A 2 -24.93 29.85 32.78
CA ASP A 2 -23.81 30.45 32.03
C ASP A 2 -22.61 29.48 31.93
N LEU A 3 -22.28 28.81 33.03
CA LEU A 3 -21.18 27.84 33.11
C LEU A 3 -21.38 26.64 32.16
N VAL A 4 -22.60 26.12 32.06
CA VAL A 4 -22.92 24.95 31.22
C VAL A 4 -22.77 25.28 29.74
N ILE A 5 -23.14 26.49 29.32
CA ILE A 5 -23.00 26.95 27.93
C ILE A 5 -21.51 27.10 27.59
N TRP A 6 -20.72 27.68 28.50
CA TRP A 6 -19.28 27.80 28.34
C TRP A 6 -18.57 26.44 28.24
N VAL A 7 -18.96 25.45 29.05
CA VAL A 7 -18.40 24.10 28.99
C VAL A 7 -18.75 23.42 27.66
N VAL A 8 -20.00 23.55 27.18
CA VAL A 8 -20.42 22.97 25.90
C VAL A 8 -19.68 23.62 24.73
N VAL A 9 -19.48 24.93 24.74
CA VAL A 9 -18.70 25.64 23.70
C VAL A 9 -17.23 25.23 23.73
N LEU A 10 -16.63 25.10 24.92
CA LEU A 10 -15.24 24.66 25.08
C LEU A 10 -15.03 23.23 24.57
N VAL A 11 -15.95 22.31 24.91
CA VAL A 11 -15.92 20.93 24.44
C VAL A 11 -16.09 20.87 22.92
N ALA A 12 -17.05 21.63 22.36
CA ALA A 12 -17.22 21.70 20.91
C ALA A 12 -15.97 22.27 20.20
N ALA A 13 -15.35 23.30 20.76
CA ALA A 13 -14.15 23.92 20.22
C ALA A 13 -12.91 23.00 20.24
N ILE A 14 -12.89 21.94 21.05
CA ILE A 14 -11.83 20.93 21.08
C ILE A 14 -12.17 19.72 20.19
N VAL A 15 -13.44 19.29 20.21
CA VAL A 15 -13.91 18.12 19.44
C VAL A 15 -13.95 18.41 17.94
N ILE A 16 -14.29 19.63 17.52
CA ILE A 16 -14.36 20.01 16.10
C ILE A 16 -12.97 20.03 15.42
N PRO A 17 -11.90 20.63 16.00
CA PRO A 17 -10.57 20.54 15.39
C PRO A 17 -9.98 19.12 15.47
N ALA A 18 -10.31 18.32 16.48
CA ALA A 18 -9.91 16.91 16.54
C ALA A 18 -10.60 16.07 15.44
N GLY A 19 -11.89 16.32 15.18
CA GLY A 19 -12.63 15.73 14.06
C GLY A 19 -12.17 16.23 12.69
N ALA A 20 -11.75 17.50 12.60
CA ALA A 20 -11.19 18.07 11.38
C ALA A 20 -9.77 17.53 11.09
N LEU A 21 -8.95 17.26 12.12
CA LEU A 21 -7.63 16.64 11.94
C LEU A 21 -7.77 15.18 11.44
N THR A 22 -8.76 14.44 11.92
CA THR A 22 -9.03 13.08 11.44
C THR A 22 -9.62 13.06 10.03
N LEU A 23 -10.37 14.09 9.61
CA LEU A 23 -10.83 14.25 8.22
C LEU A 23 -9.78 14.82 7.25
N LYS A 24 -8.82 15.62 7.74
CA LYS A 24 -7.70 16.13 6.91
C LYS A 24 -6.63 15.07 6.65
N LEU A 25 -6.61 14.02 7.46
CA LEU A 25 -5.97 12.74 7.18
C LEU A 25 -6.93 11.83 6.40
N ARG A 26 -7.63 12.33 5.38
CA ARG A 26 -8.16 11.44 4.34
C ARG A 26 -6.92 10.77 3.75
N PRO A 27 -6.60 9.51 4.09
CA PRO A 27 -5.43 8.89 3.52
C PRO A 27 -5.83 8.77 2.06
N ARG A 28 -5.08 9.39 1.14
CA ARG A 28 -5.03 8.80 -0.20
C ARG A 28 -4.78 7.31 0.08
N PRO A 29 -5.65 6.38 -0.38
CA PRO A 29 -5.44 4.98 -0.09
C PRO A 29 -4.00 4.70 -0.46
N GLY A 30 -3.21 4.26 0.53
CA GLY A 30 -1.78 4.06 0.35
C GLY A 30 -1.58 3.19 -0.88
N ALA A 31 -0.45 3.33 -1.54
CA ALA A 31 -0.12 2.53 -2.71
C ALA A 31 -0.33 1.02 -2.44
N GLN A 32 -0.09 0.57 -1.20
CA GLN A 32 -0.43 -0.75 -0.68
C GLN A 32 -1.92 -1.10 -0.77
N ILE A 33 -2.82 -0.20 -0.37
CA ILE A 33 -4.28 -0.44 -0.36
C ILE A 33 -4.79 -0.53 -1.80
N VAL A 34 -4.32 0.34 -2.69
CA VAL A 34 -4.68 0.30 -4.12
C VAL A 34 -4.20 -1.00 -4.75
N LEU A 35 -2.96 -1.40 -4.48
CA LEU A 35 -2.39 -2.65 -4.94
C LEU A 35 -3.21 -3.85 -4.43
N ALA A 36 -3.51 -3.91 -3.13
CA ALA A 36 -4.26 -5.02 -2.54
C ALA A 36 -5.67 -5.15 -3.12
N ILE A 37 -6.38 -4.04 -3.31
CA ILE A 37 -7.71 -4.02 -3.94
C ILE A 37 -7.62 -4.48 -5.39
N ALA A 38 -6.65 -3.97 -6.15
CA ALA A 38 -6.45 -4.34 -7.56
C ALA A 38 -6.10 -5.83 -7.70
N TYR A 39 -5.24 -6.35 -6.82
CA TYR A 39 -4.88 -7.76 -6.76
C TYR A 39 -6.09 -8.64 -6.45
N LEU A 40 -6.85 -8.35 -5.40
CA LEU A 40 -8.03 -9.15 -5.03
C LEU A 40 -9.10 -9.14 -6.13
N ARG A 41 -9.29 -7.98 -6.78
CA ARG A 41 -10.20 -7.87 -7.92
C ARG A 41 -9.71 -8.72 -9.10
N ALA A 42 -8.41 -8.64 -9.43
CA ALA A 42 -7.84 -9.43 -10.51
C ALA A 42 -7.90 -10.94 -10.20
N LEU A 43 -7.55 -11.34 -8.98
CA LEU A 43 -7.58 -12.74 -8.54
C LEU A 43 -8.96 -13.36 -8.63
N ARG A 44 -10.00 -12.60 -8.30
CA ARG A 44 -11.39 -13.03 -8.46
C ARG A 44 -11.76 -13.28 -9.93
N THR A 45 -11.11 -12.59 -10.88
CA THR A 45 -11.41 -12.70 -12.31
C THR A 45 -10.55 -13.74 -13.04
N THR A 46 -9.25 -13.83 -12.73
CA THR A 46 -8.30 -14.68 -13.45
C THR A 46 -8.02 -15.98 -12.71
N ASN A 47 -8.23 -16.04 -11.40
CA ASN A 47 -7.82 -17.15 -10.52
C ASN A 47 -6.32 -17.52 -10.59
N ASP A 48 -5.52 -16.64 -11.18
CA ASP A 48 -4.08 -16.80 -11.36
C ASP A 48 -3.36 -15.72 -10.54
N LYS A 49 -2.50 -16.14 -9.60
CA LYS A 49 -1.84 -15.22 -8.67
C LYS A 49 -0.87 -14.28 -9.39
N LYS A 50 -0.08 -14.81 -10.33
CA LYS A 50 0.95 -14.05 -11.06
C LYS A 50 0.34 -12.96 -11.92
N GLU A 51 -0.67 -13.31 -12.71
CA GLU A 51 -1.39 -12.38 -13.57
C GLU A 51 -2.16 -11.34 -12.74
N SER A 52 -2.67 -11.73 -11.58
CA SER A 52 -3.30 -10.80 -10.64
C SER A 52 -2.31 -9.80 -10.06
N LEU A 53 -1.09 -10.23 -9.74
CA LEU A 53 -0.01 -9.35 -9.28
C LEU A 53 0.42 -8.39 -10.39
N ARG A 54 0.61 -8.88 -11.62
CA ARG A 54 0.93 -8.03 -12.77
C ARG A 54 -0.11 -6.95 -12.95
N ARG A 55 -1.40 -7.30 -12.98
CA ARG A 55 -2.50 -6.32 -13.11
C ARG A 55 -2.49 -5.31 -11.97
N ALA A 56 -2.26 -5.75 -10.73
CA ALA A 56 -2.18 -4.85 -9.58
C ALA A 56 -1.02 -3.86 -9.68
N LEU A 57 0.15 -4.34 -10.11
CA LEU A 57 1.35 -3.53 -10.33
C LEU A 57 1.19 -2.55 -11.51
N THR A 58 0.51 -2.95 -12.57
CA THR A 58 0.16 -2.05 -13.68
C THR A 58 -0.77 -0.93 -13.22
N VAL A 59 -1.74 -1.23 -12.36
CA VAL A 59 -2.59 -0.21 -11.72
C VAL A 59 -1.74 0.71 -10.83
N LEU A 60 -0.74 0.16 -10.14
CA LEU A 60 0.18 0.95 -9.32
C LEU A 60 1.04 1.90 -10.16
N ARG A 61 1.51 1.47 -11.34
CA ARG A 61 2.28 2.28 -12.30
C ARG A 61 1.55 3.56 -12.72
N ASN A 62 0.21 3.54 -12.74
CA ASN A 62 -0.58 4.74 -13.06
C ASN A 62 -0.45 5.85 -11.99
N ARG A 63 0.22 5.61 -10.86
CA ARG A 63 0.53 6.66 -9.88
C ARG A 63 1.84 7.37 -10.21
N PRO A 64 1.91 8.70 -10.01
CA PRO A 64 3.10 9.49 -10.32
C PRO A 64 4.39 8.98 -9.65
N LEU A 65 4.26 8.48 -8.41
CA LEU A 65 5.40 7.99 -7.63
C LEU A 65 5.97 6.68 -8.18
N PHE A 66 5.20 5.93 -8.97
CA PHE A 66 5.51 4.59 -9.46
C PHE A 66 5.50 4.52 -11.00
N ALA A 67 5.39 5.66 -11.68
CA ALA A 67 5.33 5.73 -13.14
C ALA A 67 6.59 5.22 -13.84
N ASP A 68 7.71 5.23 -13.12
CA ASP A 68 9.03 4.76 -13.58
C ASP A 68 9.17 3.22 -13.54
N LEU A 69 8.17 2.48 -13.04
CA LEU A 69 8.18 1.02 -13.07
C LEU A 69 8.04 0.49 -14.50
N ARG A 70 9.06 -0.23 -14.95
CA ARG A 70 9.07 -0.89 -16.26
C ARG A 70 8.31 -2.21 -16.21
N ASP A 71 7.84 -2.69 -17.35
CA ASP A 71 7.17 -3.99 -17.46
C ASP A 71 8.07 -5.16 -17.02
N GLU A 72 9.40 -5.02 -17.16
CA GLU A 72 10.41 -5.93 -16.63
C GLU A 72 10.34 -6.03 -15.10
N ASP A 73 10.31 -4.88 -14.42
CA ASP A 73 10.21 -4.81 -12.95
C ASP A 73 8.86 -5.37 -12.45
N ILE A 74 7.78 -5.08 -13.17
CA ILE A 74 6.44 -5.60 -12.87
C ILE A 74 6.42 -7.14 -12.97
N THR A 75 7.04 -7.68 -14.03
CA THR A 75 7.11 -9.12 -14.25
C THR A 75 7.97 -9.80 -13.19
N PHE A 76 9.12 -9.21 -12.87
CA PHE A 76 10.01 -9.69 -11.81
C PHE A 76 9.31 -9.70 -10.45
N LEU A 77 8.64 -8.60 -10.07
CA LEU A 77 7.88 -8.53 -8.80
C LEU A 77 6.73 -9.54 -8.78
N ALA A 78 6.00 -9.70 -9.88
CA ALA A 78 4.92 -10.68 -9.94
C ALA A 78 5.43 -12.11 -9.74
N GLU A 79 6.57 -12.47 -10.35
CA GLU A 79 7.18 -13.78 -10.23
C GLU A 79 7.80 -14.01 -8.85
N LEU A 80 8.52 -13.01 -8.33
CA LEU A 80 9.18 -13.10 -7.02
C LEU A 80 8.18 -13.31 -5.88
N PHE A 81 7.00 -12.67 -5.97
CA PHE A 81 5.98 -12.73 -4.93
C PHE A 81 4.91 -13.80 -5.19
N GLU A 82 4.89 -14.47 -6.35
CA GLU A 82 3.90 -15.51 -6.67
C GLU A 82 3.89 -16.66 -5.66
N ASP A 83 5.07 -17.10 -5.24
CA ASP A 83 5.29 -18.16 -4.25
C ASP A 83 4.98 -17.75 -2.80
N CYS A 84 4.70 -16.47 -2.54
CA CYS A 84 4.30 -16.03 -1.21
C CYS A 84 2.89 -16.53 -0.86
N ARG A 85 2.68 -16.88 0.41
CA ARG A 85 1.36 -17.27 0.92
C ARG A 85 0.35 -16.12 0.85
N HIS A 86 0.82 -14.89 1.13
CA HIS A 86 0.04 -13.66 1.09
C HIS A 86 0.75 -12.59 0.24
N PRO A 87 0.76 -12.73 -1.10
CA PRO A 87 1.55 -11.88 -1.99
C PRO A 87 1.13 -10.41 -1.94
N GLN A 88 -0.17 -10.13 -1.78
CA GLN A 88 -0.69 -8.77 -1.61
C GLN A 88 -0.21 -8.08 -0.34
N VAL A 89 0.08 -8.85 0.72
CA VAL A 89 0.57 -8.30 1.99
C VAL A 89 2.06 -8.00 1.87
N ALA A 90 2.84 -8.97 1.39
CA ALA A 90 4.28 -8.84 1.25
C ALA A 90 4.67 -7.75 0.23
N LEU A 91 4.09 -7.78 -0.97
CA LEU A 91 4.30 -6.74 -1.97
C LEU A 91 3.74 -5.39 -1.50
N GLY A 92 2.62 -5.42 -0.78
CA GLY A 92 2.04 -4.25 -0.14
C GLY A 92 2.98 -3.55 0.85
N GLN A 93 3.71 -4.30 1.66
CA GLN A 93 4.70 -3.76 2.60
C GLN A 93 5.89 -3.12 1.87
N VAL A 94 6.39 -3.76 0.80
CA VAL A 94 7.47 -3.19 -0.03
C VAL A 94 7.03 -1.88 -0.67
N VAL A 95 5.82 -1.85 -1.23
CA VAL A 95 5.23 -0.66 -1.84
C VAL A 95 5.00 0.45 -0.81
N HIS A 96 4.52 0.10 0.39
CA HIS A 96 4.36 1.05 1.49
C HIS A 96 5.71 1.62 1.95
N LEU A 97 6.75 0.80 2.04
CA LEU A 97 8.09 1.24 2.40
C LEU A 97 8.69 2.17 1.34
N ALA A 98 8.51 1.85 0.05
CA ALA A 98 8.93 2.69 -1.06
C ALA A 98 8.18 4.04 -1.08
N GLU A 99 6.88 4.04 -0.81
CA GLU A 99 6.06 5.24 -0.68
C GLU A 99 6.49 6.10 0.53
N SER A 100 6.66 5.48 1.70
CA SER A 100 7.09 6.13 2.95
C SER A 100 8.44 6.82 2.82
N ARG A 101 9.39 6.18 2.11
CA ARG A 101 10.71 6.77 1.83
C ARG A 101 10.78 7.63 0.57
N ARG A 102 9.66 7.83 -0.14
CA ARG A 102 9.59 8.49 -1.46
C ARG A 102 10.65 7.97 -2.45
N SER A 103 10.97 6.68 -2.37
CA SER A 103 12.03 6.06 -3.18
C SER A 103 11.48 4.87 -3.94
N PRO A 104 10.86 5.10 -5.11
CA PRO A 104 10.32 4.02 -5.94
C PRO A 104 11.42 3.13 -6.54
N ARG A 105 12.66 3.63 -6.63
CA ARG A 105 13.83 2.83 -7.06
C ARG A 105 14.06 1.59 -6.20
N ARG A 106 13.55 1.55 -4.97
CA ARG A 106 13.60 0.31 -4.16
C ARG A 106 12.81 -0.85 -4.74
N LEU A 107 11.78 -0.59 -5.54
CA LEU A 107 11.06 -1.63 -6.28
C LEU A 107 11.82 -2.10 -7.53
N GLN A 108 12.86 -1.37 -7.92
CA GLN A 108 13.77 -1.71 -9.02
C GLN A 108 15.04 -2.42 -8.48
N ASP A 109 15.25 -2.45 -7.16
CA ASP A 109 16.40 -3.10 -6.54
C ASP A 109 16.14 -4.60 -6.34
N HIS A 110 16.36 -5.37 -7.41
CA HIS A 110 16.01 -6.79 -7.49
C HIS A 110 16.71 -7.63 -6.41
N ASP A 111 17.96 -7.32 -6.08
CA ASP A 111 18.72 -8.01 -5.04
C ASP A 111 18.16 -7.78 -3.63
N SER A 112 17.82 -6.54 -3.26
CA SER A 112 17.18 -6.27 -1.96
C SER A 112 15.81 -6.91 -1.86
N LEU A 113 15.04 -6.92 -2.96
CA LEU A 113 13.74 -7.57 -2.99
C LEU A 113 13.86 -9.08 -2.81
N ARG A 114 14.83 -9.70 -3.47
CA ARG A 114 15.12 -11.13 -3.31
C ARG A 114 15.54 -11.45 -1.87
N ALA A 115 16.39 -10.62 -1.27
CA ALA A 115 16.81 -10.77 0.13
C ALA A 115 15.62 -10.61 1.10
N PHE A 116 14.72 -9.65 0.83
CA PHE A 116 13.51 -9.44 1.62
C PHE A 116 12.58 -10.65 1.58
N VAL A 117 12.29 -11.17 0.38
CA VAL A 117 11.43 -12.37 0.22
C VAL A 117 12.09 -13.61 0.80
N ALA A 118 13.41 -13.77 0.65
CA ALA A 118 14.15 -14.85 1.28
C ALA A 118 14.12 -14.77 2.82
N GLY A 119 14.19 -13.56 3.38
CA GLY A 119 14.02 -13.31 4.82
C GLY A 119 12.61 -13.67 5.29
N ALA A 120 11.59 -13.14 4.61
CA ALA A 120 10.18 -13.43 4.92
C ALA A 120 9.85 -14.93 4.81
N ARG A 121 10.49 -15.66 3.89
CA ARG A 121 10.35 -17.11 3.75
C ARG A 121 11.00 -17.88 4.90
N LYS A 122 12.10 -17.38 5.45
CA LYS A 122 12.76 -17.97 6.63
C LYS A 122 12.02 -17.69 7.94
N GLU A 123 11.29 -16.59 8.02
CA GLU A 123 10.51 -16.20 9.20
C GLU A 123 9.10 -16.82 9.27
N GLY A 124 8.70 -17.62 8.28
CA GLY A 124 7.55 -18.54 8.40
C GLY A 124 6.18 -17.87 8.32
N ALA A 125 5.84 -17.29 7.16
CA ALA A 125 4.46 -16.93 6.80
C ALA A 125 3.83 -17.97 5.86
#